data_AF-A0A6J5ZJ41-F1
#
_entry.id   AF-A0A6J5ZJ41-F1
#
_cell.length_a   1.000
_cell.length_b   1.000
_cell.length_c   1.000
_cell.angle_alpha   90.00
_cell.angle_beta   90.00
_cell.angle_gamma   90.00
#
_symmetry.space_group_name_H-M   'P 1'
#
loop_
_entity.id
_entity.type
_entity.pdbx_description
1 polymer ?
#
loop_
_entity_poly.entity_id
_entity_poly.type
_entity_poly.pdbx_seq_one_letter_code
_entity_poly.pdbx_strand_id
1 'polypeptide(L)'
;MTQLNVRNVAPDANGLLNVAQEDWCAVHQDARGQGFVRLEWICAVHDVSAGFTVLSAVAPIDGAQPTIISTALAGDTIDSVSEIFPIATFHEREITQLFGIQFLGSTNTSPAFNIPLEGFPMRRDFILKPRVDTHWPGAKEFDEAARRRVVSVPGVNKEWL
;
A
#
# COMPACT_ATOMS: atom_id res chain seq x y z
N MET A 1 -13.83 15.66 -20.81
CA MET A 1 -13.22 14.87 -19.72
C MET A 1 -13.10 13.45 -20.23
N THR A 2 -11.88 12.97 -20.42
CA THR A 2 -11.61 11.59 -20.84
C THR A 2 -11.89 10.68 -19.65
N GLN A 3 -12.96 9.89 -19.72
CA GLN A 3 -13.24 8.86 -18.71
C GLN A 3 -12.70 7.52 -19.22
N LEU A 4 -12.07 6.77 -18.32
CA LEU A 4 -11.66 5.40 -18.62
C LEU A 4 -12.92 4.55 -18.76
N ASN A 5 -13.08 3.89 -19.92
CA ASN A 5 -14.19 2.99 -20.16
C ASN A 5 -13.74 1.55 -19.98
N VAL A 6 -14.12 0.92 -18.87
CA VAL A 6 -13.94 -0.51 -18.65
C VAL A 6 -15.28 -1.20 -18.83
N ARG A 7 -15.31 -2.24 -19.67
CA ARG A 7 -16.56 -2.94 -19.98
C ARG A 7 -17.20 -3.48 -18.71
N ASN A 8 -18.47 -3.12 -18.50
CA ASN A 8 -19.30 -3.59 -17.40
C ASN A 8 -18.80 -3.24 -15.98
N VAL A 9 -17.85 -2.30 -15.85
CA VAL A 9 -17.38 -1.83 -14.55
C VAL A 9 -17.66 -0.34 -14.45
N ALA A 10 -18.58 0.02 -13.54
CA ALA A 10 -18.88 1.41 -13.21
C ALA A 10 -18.14 1.80 -11.92
N PRO A 11 -17.70 3.07 -11.78
CA PRO A 11 -17.17 3.56 -10.52
C PRO A 11 -18.20 3.47 -9.40
N ASP A 12 -17.75 3.19 -8.18
CA ASP A 12 -18.60 3.20 -6.99
C ASP A 12 -18.94 4.64 -6.52
N ALA A 13 -19.63 4.75 -5.39
CA ALA A 13 -20.01 6.04 -4.81
C ALA A 13 -18.83 6.96 -4.46
N ASN A 14 -17.62 6.40 -4.32
CA ASN A 14 -16.38 7.14 -4.06
C ASN A 14 -15.57 7.39 -5.35
N GLY A 15 -16.06 6.95 -6.51
CA GLY A 15 -15.38 7.06 -7.79
C GLY A 15 -14.29 6.01 -8.01
N LEU A 16 -14.24 4.95 -7.19
CA LEU A 16 -13.31 3.84 -7.39
C LEU A 16 -13.84 2.87 -8.43
N LEU A 17 -13.00 2.53 -9.40
CA LEU A 17 -13.28 1.48 -10.37
C LEU A 17 -12.87 0.13 -9.77
N ASN A 18 -13.83 -0.56 -9.14
CA ASN A 18 -13.59 -1.83 -8.49
C ASN A 18 -13.59 -2.98 -9.52
N VAL A 19 -12.46 -3.67 -9.66
CA VAL A 19 -12.24 -4.73 -10.65
C VAL A 19 -11.89 -6.05 -9.96
N ALA A 20 -12.20 -7.16 -10.63
CA ALA A 20 -11.77 -8.47 -10.18
C ALA A 20 -10.23 -8.56 -10.20
N GLN A 21 -9.66 -9.38 -9.31
CA GLN A 21 -8.22 -9.50 -9.17
C GLN A 21 -7.57 -10.01 -10.47
N GLU A 22 -8.22 -10.97 -11.13
CA GLU A 22 -7.84 -11.54 -12.42
C GLU A 22 -7.89 -10.54 -13.59
N ASP A 23 -8.70 -9.48 -13.46
CA ASP A 23 -8.85 -8.46 -14.48
C ASP A 23 -7.84 -7.30 -14.30
N TRP A 24 -7.08 -7.29 -13.19
CA TRP A 24 -6.17 -6.21 -12.82
C TRP A 24 -5.26 -5.79 -13.99
N CYS A 25 -4.54 -6.75 -14.57
CA CYS A 25 -3.57 -6.47 -15.63
C CYS A 25 -4.26 -6.07 -16.94
N ALA A 26 -5.34 -6.77 -17.30
CA ALA A 26 -6.12 -6.49 -18.51
C ALA A 26 -6.70 -5.06 -18.50
N VAL A 27 -7.25 -4.62 -17.35
CA VAL A 27 -7.80 -3.28 -17.19
C VAL A 27 -6.72 -2.20 -17.32
N HIS A 28 -5.52 -2.41 -16.76
CA HIS A 28 -4.40 -1.48 -16.92
C HIS A 28 -3.94 -1.38 -18.38
N GLN A 29 -3.94 -2.49 -19.10
CA GLN A 29 -3.56 -2.53 -20.51
C GLN A 29 -4.60 -1.82 -21.39
N ASP A 30 -5.89 -2.04 -21.13
CA ASP A 30 -6.99 -1.33 -21.78
C ASP A 30 -6.94 0.17 -21.48
N ALA A 31 -6.65 0.56 -20.23
CA ALA A 31 -6.52 1.96 -19.84
C ALA A 31 -5.39 2.65 -20.62
N ARG A 32 -4.23 2.01 -20.70
CA ARG A 32 -3.11 2.50 -21.51
C ARG A 32 -3.50 2.64 -22.98
N GLY A 33 -4.21 1.66 -23.54
CA GLY A 33 -4.73 1.69 -24.91
C GLY A 33 -5.73 2.84 -25.17
N GLN A 34 -6.45 3.27 -24.14
CA GLN A 34 -7.38 4.42 -24.17
C GLN A 34 -6.70 5.77 -23.91
N GLY A 35 -5.37 5.80 -23.76
CA GLY A 35 -4.61 7.05 -23.57
C GLY A 35 -4.31 7.40 -22.11
N PHE A 36 -4.65 6.55 -21.15
CA PHE A 36 -4.22 6.68 -19.75
C PHE A 36 -2.77 6.20 -19.61
N VAL A 37 -1.85 7.02 -20.10
CA VAL A 37 -0.42 6.66 -20.25
C VAL A 37 0.41 6.95 -19.00
N ARG A 38 -0.15 7.62 -17.99
CA ARG A 38 0.52 7.94 -16.73
C ARG A 38 -0.03 7.05 -15.62
N LEU A 39 0.85 6.29 -14.98
CA LEU A 39 0.57 5.66 -13.69
C LEU A 39 1.16 6.57 -12.61
N GLU A 40 0.32 7.12 -11.75
CA GLU A 40 0.71 8.11 -10.73
C GLU A 40 1.25 7.43 -9.47
N TRP A 41 0.57 6.36 -9.04
CA TRP A 41 0.92 5.59 -7.86
C TRP A 41 0.19 4.24 -7.85
N ILE A 42 0.76 3.30 -7.09
CA ILE A 42 0.08 2.08 -6.61
C ILE A 42 0.21 2.07 -5.08
N CYS A 43 -0.85 1.70 -4.38
CA CYS A 43 -0.89 1.60 -2.93
C CYS A 43 -1.65 0.35 -2.49
N ALA A 44 -1.42 -0.09 -1.26
CA ALA A 44 -2.15 -1.18 -0.64
C ALA A 44 -2.74 -0.76 0.70
N VAL A 45 -3.87 -1.36 1.05
CA VAL A 45 -4.53 -1.24 2.36
C VAL A 45 -4.68 -2.65 2.92
N HIS A 46 -4.40 -2.81 4.21
CA HIS A 46 -4.70 -4.06 4.93
C HIS A 46 -5.81 -3.80 5.93
N ASP A 47 -6.89 -4.57 5.83
CA ASP A 47 -7.92 -4.68 6.85
C ASP A 47 -7.85 -6.09 7.47
N VAL A 48 -7.81 -6.19 8.80
CA VAL A 48 -7.63 -7.48 9.50
C VAL A 48 -8.79 -8.45 9.22
N SER A 49 -9.99 -7.93 8.93
CA SER A 49 -11.18 -8.72 8.65
C SER A 49 -11.43 -8.95 7.16
N ALA A 50 -11.05 -7.99 6.31
CA ALA A 50 -11.35 -8.02 4.87
C ALA A 50 -10.15 -8.36 3.98
N GLY A 51 -8.93 -8.43 4.51
CA GLY A 51 -7.71 -8.73 3.77
C GLY A 51 -7.08 -7.51 3.09
N PHE A 52 -6.43 -7.73 1.95
CA PHE A 52 -5.72 -6.67 1.22
C PHE A 52 -6.58 -6.07 0.11
N THR A 53 -6.49 -4.76 -0.05
CA THR A 53 -6.97 -4.05 -1.23
C THR A 53 -5.79 -3.33 -1.87
N VAL A 54 -5.58 -3.54 -3.17
CA VAL A 54 -4.59 -2.81 -3.97
C VAL A 54 -5.31 -1.77 -4.82
N LEU A 55 -4.76 -0.57 -4.86
CA LEU A 55 -5.28 0.55 -5.62
C LEU A 55 -4.18 1.13 -6.52
N SER A 56 -4.56 1.59 -7.69
CA SER A 56 -3.68 2.37 -8.58
C SER A 56 -4.42 3.58 -9.13
N ALA A 57 -3.67 4.64 -9.44
CA ALA A 57 -4.20 5.80 -10.15
C ALA A 57 -3.58 5.91 -11.52
N VAL A 58 -4.41 5.83 -12.56
CA VAL A 58 -4.01 6.03 -13.96
C VAL A 58 -4.61 7.33 -14.48
N ALA A 59 -3.83 8.07 -15.26
CA ALA A 59 -4.23 9.37 -15.78
C ALA A 59 -3.83 9.53 -17.26
N PRO A 60 -4.60 10.31 -18.03
CA PRO A 60 -4.18 10.74 -19.36
C PRO A 60 -3.03 11.76 -19.31
N ILE A 61 -2.38 11.97 -20.44
CA ILE A 61 -1.25 12.91 -20.57
C ILE A 61 -1.67 14.38 -20.48
N ASP A 62 -2.94 14.68 -20.76
CA ASP A 62 -3.50 16.05 -20.79
C ASP A 62 -3.72 16.67 -19.39
N GLY A 63 -3.37 15.93 -18.33
CA GLY A 63 -3.50 16.39 -16.95
C GLY A 63 -4.92 16.32 -16.40
N ALA A 64 -5.85 15.62 -17.06
CA ALA A 64 -7.15 15.34 -16.48
C ALA A 64 -7.03 14.50 -15.21
N GLN A 65 -8.12 14.51 -14.41
CA GLN A 65 -8.16 13.81 -13.14
C GLN A 65 -7.86 12.30 -13.31
N PRO A 66 -7.05 11.70 -12.41
CA PRO A 66 -6.78 10.28 -12.44
C PRO A 66 -8.05 9.46 -12.21
N THR A 67 -8.13 8.30 -12.86
CA THR A 67 -9.06 7.24 -12.51
C THR A 67 -8.38 6.29 -11.54
N ILE A 68 -9.05 5.98 -10.43
CA ILE A 68 -8.52 5.04 -9.42
C ILE A 68 -9.12 3.66 -9.69
N ILE A 69 -8.26 2.68 -9.95
CA ILE A 69 -8.61 1.26 -10.09
C ILE A 69 -8.33 0.60 -8.75
N SER A 70 -9.28 -0.21 -8.26
CA SER A 70 -9.22 -0.87 -6.96
C SER A 70 -9.53 -2.35 -7.11
N THR A 71 -8.79 -3.21 -6.41
CA THR A 71 -9.06 -4.64 -6.38
C THR A 71 -8.82 -5.22 -4.98
N ALA A 72 -9.76 -6.02 -4.51
CA ALA A 72 -9.62 -6.79 -3.27
C ALA A 72 -8.91 -8.12 -3.58
N LEU A 73 -7.95 -8.51 -2.76
CA LEU A 73 -7.17 -9.72 -2.96
C LEU A 73 -7.74 -10.90 -2.17
N ALA A 74 -7.80 -12.07 -2.80
CA ALA A 74 -8.13 -13.33 -2.13
C ALA A 74 -6.97 -13.88 -1.28
N GLY A 75 -5.78 -13.30 -1.40
CA GLY A 75 -4.55 -13.69 -0.71
C GLY A 75 -3.53 -12.56 -0.72
N ASP A 76 -2.24 -12.88 -0.85
CA ASP A 76 -1.14 -11.91 -0.86
C ASP A 76 -0.40 -11.87 -2.20
N THR A 77 -1.08 -12.16 -3.30
CA THR A 77 -0.50 -12.14 -4.65
C THR A 77 -1.36 -11.32 -5.61
N ILE A 78 -0.73 -10.66 -6.57
CA ILE A 78 -1.39 -9.94 -7.68
C ILE A 78 -0.46 -9.92 -8.89
N ASP A 79 -0.98 -9.80 -10.11
CA ASP A 79 -0.13 -9.66 -11.30
C ASP A 79 0.54 -8.29 -11.35
N SER A 80 1.83 -8.28 -11.71
CA SER A 80 2.60 -7.07 -11.96
C SER A 80 2.08 -6.34 -13.18
N VAL A 81 2.02 -5.01 -13.08
CA VAL A 81 1.71 -4.11 -14.21
C VAL A 81 2.97 -3.37 -14.69
N SER A 82 4.16 -3.79 -14.23
CA SER A 82 5.44 -3.15 -14.55
C SER A 82 5.81 -3.20 -16.04
N GLU A 83 5.36 -4.23 -16.78
CA GLU A 83 5.53 -4.29 -18.24
C GLU A 83 4.64 -3.27 -18.98
N ILE A 84 3.51 -2.88 -18.38
CA ILE A 84 2.58 -1.89 -18.93
C ILE A 84 3.03 -0.47 -18.54
N PHE A 85 3.43 -0.31 -17.28
CA PHE A 85 3.86 0.95 -16.67
C PHE A 85 5.18 0.74 -15.91
N PRO A 86 6.34 1.10 -16.50
CA PRO A 86 7.64 0.86 -15.88
C PRO A 86 7.82 1.45 -14.47
N ILE A 87 7.14 2.57 -14.18
CA ILE A 87 7.13 3.22 -12.85
C ILE A 87 6.54 2.31 -11.75
N ALA A 88 5.68 1.35 -12.11
CA ALA A 88 5.11 0.39 -11.17
C ALA A 88 6.19 -0.43 -10.46
N THR A 89 7.34 -0.68 -11.11
CA THR A 89 8.44 -1.46 -10.53
C THR A 89 8.82 -1.01 -9.11
N PHE A 90 8.88 0.30 -8.85
CA PHE A 90 9.20 0.80 -7.51
C PHE A 90 8.04 0.57 -6.54
N HIS A 91 6.81 0.92 -6.92
CA HIS A 91 5.63 0.77 -6.08
C HIS A 91 5.36 -0.69 -5.71
N GLU A 92 5.52 -1.61 -6.66
CA GLU A 92 5.35 -3.05 -6.42
C GLU A 92 6.38 -3.57 -5.41
N ARG A 93 7.64 -3.14 -5.51
CA ARG A 93 8.69 -3.48 -4.54
C ARG A 93 8.42 -2.87 -3.17
N GLU A 94 7.92 -1.64 -3.13
CA GLU A 94 7.53 -0.95 -1.89
C GLU A 94 6.42 -1.73 -1.20
N ILE A 95 5.36 -2.09 -1.92
CA ILE A 95 4.24 -2.86 -1.38
C ILE A 95 4.70 -4.26 -0.96
N THR A 96 5.57 -4.92 -1.74
CA THR A 96 6.16 -6.21 -1.37
C THR A 96 6.92 -6.10 -0.05
N GLN A 97 7.74 -5.05 0.11
CA GLN A 97 8.54 -4.86 1.31
C GLN A 97 7.71 -4.44 2.53
N LEU A 98 6.67 -3.62 2.36
CA LEU A 98 5.90 -3.04 3.46
C LEU A 98 4.67 -3.88 3.87
N PHE A 99 4.07 -4.57 2.91
CA PHE A 99 2.86 -5.37 3.08
C PHE A 99 3.06 -6.85 2.76
N GLY A 100 4.18 -7.28 2.17
CA GLY A 100 4.40 -8.69 1.83
C GLY A 100 3.57 -9.22 0.66
N ILE A 101 2.85 -8.36 -0.05
CA ILE A 101 2.10 -8.74 -1.24
C ILE A 101 3.08 -8.99 -2.38
N GLN A 102 3.01 -10.15 -3.02
CA GLN A 102 3.86 -10.55 -4.14
C GLN A 102 3.26 -10.13 -5.48
N PHE A 103 4.06 -9.45 -6.29
CA PHE A 103 3.69 -9.10 -7.67
C PHE A 103 4.23 -10.13 -8.66
N LEU A 104 3.35 -10.95 -9.22
CA LEU A 104 3.68 -12.02 -10.16
C LEU A 104 4.11 -11.43 -11.51
N GLY A 105 5.18 -11.96 -12.09
CA GLY A 105 5.76 -11.43 -13.34
C GLY A 105 6.68 -10.22 -13.15
N SER A 106 6.89 -9.73 -11.92
CA SER A 106 7.87 -8.67 -11.67
C SER A 106 9.30 -9.18 -11.88
N THR A 107 10.10 -8.43 -12.64
CA THR A 107 11.49 -8.79 -12.96
C THR A 107 12.49 -8.37 -11.88
N ASN A 108 12.10 -7.49 -10.97
CA ASN A 108 12.96 -6.93 -9.93
C ASN A 108 12.37 -7.16 -8.54
N THR A 109 12.93 -8.12 -7.81
CA THR A 109 12.51 -8.51 -6.46
C THR A 109 13.37 -7.88 -5.36
N SER A 110 14.27 -6.95 -5.70
CA SER A 110 15.09 -6.27 -4.68
C SER A 110 14.21 -5.38 -3.79
N PRO A 111 14.56 -5.18 -2.50
CA PRO A 111 13.84 -4.26 -1.63
C PRO A 111 13.75 -2.85 -2.21
N ALA A 112 12.63 -2.15 -2.02
CA ALA A 112 12.48 -0.74 -2.44
C ALA A 112 13.36 0.20 -1.60
N PHE A 113 13.49 -0.09 -0.31
CA PHE A 113 14.25 0.66 0.66
C PHE A 113 15.42 -0.17 1.19
N ASN A 114 16.60 0.45 1.24
CA ASN A 114 17.82 -0.13 1.81
C ASN A 114 17.83 -0.05 3.35
N ILE A 115 16.75 -0.48 3.99
CA ILE A 115 16.61 -0.58 5.44
C ILE A 115 16.18 -2.00 5.82
N PRO A 116 16.75 -2.58 6.89
CA PRO A 116 16.27 -3.86 7.40
C PRO A 116 14.89 -3.66 8.02
N LEU A 117 13.93 -4.47 7.62
CA LEU A 117 12.59 -4.52 8.21
C LEU A 117 12.35 -5.89 8.83
N GLU A 118 11.91 -5.93 10.08
CA GLU A 118 11.50 -7.15 10.77
C GLU A 118 10.04 -7.49 10.42
N GLY A 119 9.74 -7.80 9.16
CA GLY A 119 8.39 -8.13 8.70
C GLY A 119 7.72 -6.99 7.91
N PHE A 120 6.41 -6.81 8.09
CA PHE A 120 5.55 -5.98 7.20
C PHE A 120 4.89 -4.83 7.97
N PRO A 121 5.60 -3.70 8.17
CA PRO A 121 5.21 -2.65 9.10
C PRO A 121 3.90 -1.92 8.77
N MET A 122 3.42 -2.00 7.52
CA MET A 122 2.18 -1.35 7.10
C MET A 122 0.94 -2.23 7.25
N ARG A 123 1.10 -3.50 7.65
CA ARG A 123 -0.03 -4.37 7.95
C ARG A 123 -0.64 -4.00 9.32
N ARG A 124 -1.97 -3.99 9.40
CA ARG A 124 -2.71 -3.63 10.63
C ARG A 124 -2.54 -4.64 11.78
N ASP A 125 -2.17 -5.88 11.48
CA ASP A 125 -1.87 -6.94 12.45
C ASP A 125 -0.38 -6.97 12.85
N PHE A 126 0.45 -6.10 12.29
CA PHE A 126 1.86 -6.00 12.64
C PHE A 126 2.09 -5.09 13.85
N ILE A 127 2.69 -5.64 14.90
CA ILE A 127 3.02 -4.90 16.11
C ILE A 127 4.30 -4.08 15.88
N LEU A 128 4.21 -2.76 16.05
CA LEU A 128 5.35 -1.86 16.01
C LEU A 128 6.19 -1.96 17.29
N LYS A 129 6.92 -3.08 17.47
CA LYS A 129 7.85 -3.32 18.59
C LYS A 129 8.78 -2.14 18.89
N PRO A 130 9.31 -1.38 17.90
CA PRO A 130 10.12 -0.21 18.21
C PRO A 130 9.43 0.84 19.09
N ARG A 131 8.09 0.95 19.11
CA ARG A 131 7.40 1.86 20.04
C ARG A 131 7.52 1.45 21.51
N VAL A 132 7.70 0.16 21.77
CA VAL A 132 7.89 -0.41 23.10
C VAL A 132 9.36 -0.39 23.47
N ASP A 133 10.21 -0.84 22.55
CA ASP A 133 11.62 -1.14 22.84
C ASP A 133 12.54 0.07 22.69
N THR A 134 12.18 1.06 21.86
CA THR A 134 13.04 2.22 21.62
C THR A 134 12.91 3.21 22.78
N HIS A 135 13.96 3.30 23.59
CA HIS A 135 14.04 4.31 24.64
C HIS A 135 14.03 5.72 24.03
N TRP A 136 13.30 6.64 24.66
CA TRP A 136 13.26 8.03 24.22
C TRP A 136 14.67 8.66 24.33
N PRO A 137 15.21 9.29 23.27
CA PRO A 137 16.59 9.78 23.26
C PRO A 137 16.80 11.08 24.07
N GLY A 138 15.73 11.74 24.50
CA GLY A 138 15.82 12.93 25.34
C GLY A 138 16.19 12.59 26.78
N ALA A 139 17.14 13.33 27.36
CA ALA A 139 17.44 13.23 28.79
C ALA A 139 16.17 13.49 29.61
N LYS A 140 15.68 12.44 30.29
CA LYS A 140 14.78 12.66 31.42
C LYS A 140 15.64 13.25 32.53
N GLU A 141 15.40 14.51 32.90
CA GLU A 141 15.88 14.99 34.19
C GLU A 141 15.15 14.18 35.27
N PHE A 142 15.81 13.13 35.75
CA PHE A 142 15.29 12.30 36.83
C PHE A 142 15.54 13.03 38.15
N ASP A 143 14.47 13.56 38.74
CA ASP A 143 14.43 13.73 40.19
C ASP A 143 14.25 12.34 40.81
N GLU A 144 15.34 11.75 41.31
CA GLU A 144 15.39 10.41 41.92
C GLU A 144 14.39 10.24 43.08
N ALA A 145 13.89 11.32 43.67
CA ALA A 145 12.93 11.29 44.77
C ALA A 145 11.47 11.11 44.33
N ALA A 146 11.15 11.28 43.04
CA ALA A 146 9.78 11.26 42.56
C ALA A 146 9.29 9.84 42.19
N ARG A 147 8.71 9.11 43.15
CA ARG A 147 7.93 7.88 42.87
C ARG A 147 6.65 8.23 42.09
N ARG A 148 6.75 8.35 40.77
CA ARG A 148 5.59 8.50 39.88
C ARG A 148 5.23 7.17 39.23
N ARG A 149 3.92 6.90 39.18
CA ARG A 149 3.32 5.75 38.51
C ARG A 149 3.83 5.68 37.06
N VAL A 150 4.31 4.52 36.62
CA VAL A 150 4.71 4.32 35.21
C VAL A 150 3.45 4.48 34.36
N VAL A 151 3.37 5.59 33.63
CA VAL A 151 2.32 5.83 32.65
C VAL A 151 2.75 5.14 31.36
N SER A 152 1.92 4.27 30.82
CA SER A 152 2.16 3.63 29.52
C SER A 152 2.35 4.68 28.43
N VAL A 153 3.21 4.39 27.44
CA VAL A 153 3.44 5.29 26.30
C VAL A 153 2.10 5.57 25.59
N PRO A 154 1.72 6.85 25.39
CA PRO A 154 0.48 7.18 24.70
C PRO A 154 0.41 6.54 23.31
N GLY A 155 -0.72 5.92 22.99
CA GLY A 155 -0.94 5.29 21.68
C GLY A 155 -0.26 3.93 21.49
N VAL A 156 0.15 3.25 22.56
CA VAL A 156 0.52 1.83 22.57
C VAL A 156 -0.65 1.02 23.13
N ASN A 157 -1.11 0.00 22.40
CA ASN A 157 -2.14 -0.90 22.91
C ASN A 157 -1.56 -1.74 24.05
N LYS A 158 -2.31 -1.87 25.15
CA LYS A 158 -1.83 -2.54 26.37
C LYS A 158 -1.53 -4.02 26.16
N GLU A 159 -2.16 -4.66 25.18
CA GLU A 159 -1.93 -6.06 24.84
C GLU A 159 -0.59 -6.32 24.12
N TRP A 160 0.15 -5.27 23.74
CA TRP A 160 1.47 -5.36 23.10
C TRP A 160 2.64 -5.20 24.08
N LEU A 161 2.36 -4.90 25.36
CA LEU A 161 3.32 -4.76 26.46
C LEU A 161 3.40 -6.07 27.25
#